data_AF-A0A194QV69-F1
#
_entry.id   AF-A0A194QV69-F1
#
_cell.length_a   1.000
_cell.length_b   1.000
_cell.length_c   1.000
_cell.angle_alpha   90.00
_cell.angle_beta   90.00
_cell.angle_gamma   90.00
#
_symmetry.space_group_name_H-M   'P 1'
#
loop_
_entity.id
_entity.type
_entity.pdbx_description
1 polymer ?
#
loop_
_entity_poly.entity_id
_entity_poly.type
_entity_poly.pdbx_seq_one_letter_code
_entity_poly.pdbx_strand_id
1 'polypeptide(L)'
;MEDRRHRLTRTLCVNCNICVNTLRRYLALTLDPRVTSLICSWVYPQIITEEDVVCEACRDLAMFAVNENLQQEVSNSGEQAGPSHRGHAHVCLLCGCSIARRQSDKILKDSPTDLQRSIIAIIESRVAIRPISESDRVCHACWLRTKRESQRMNRIDDARSQQSVPEVTQSQDFVSPDQSTLNVEIILPNYRRAANTNNHCVFPHCSNTTLRGISDQLRAIVLNSYHYYLPELARICDEHLESYTWDTLFDSDKSISTFTARQIQHVFSFVNAFNPTLDFKNIEEMDERLFIYLIGYTKEKFNTLLEEVPRVKRYVREP
;
A
#
# COMPACT_ATOMS: atom_id res chain seq x y z
N MET A 1 15.75 14.72 -15.43
CA MET A 1 15.36 13.30 -15.22
C MET A 1 15.20 13.12 -13.72
N GLU A 2 14.06 13.55 -13.17
CA GLU A 2 12.87 12.70 -12.96
C GLU A 2 13.15 11.56 -11.99
N ASP A 3 12.83 11.75 -10.71
CA ASP A 3 11.95 10.82 -9.99
C ASP A 3 11.48 11.46 -8.67
N ARG A 4 10.19 11.86 -8.59
CA ARG A 4 9.49 12.20 -7.34
C ARG A 4 8.28 11.27 -7.23
N ARG A 5 8.22 10.44 -6.20
CA ARG A 5 6.98 9.77 -5.79
C ARG A 5 6.63 10.15 -4.35
N HIS A 6 6.00 11.30 -4.20
CA HIS A 6 5.17 11.58 -3.03
C HIS A 6 4.06 10.52 -2.98
N ARG A 7 3.72 10.03 -1.78
CA ARG A 7 2.54 9.18 -1.55
C ARG A 7 1.28 10.05 -1.65
N LEU A 8 0.93 10.45 -2.87
CA LEU A 8 -0.40 10.93 -3.22
C LEU A 8 -1.40 9.81 -2.91
N THR A 9 -2.54 10.16 -2.30
CA THR A 9 -3.72 9.30 -2.23
C THR A 9 -3.90 8.65 -3.60
N ARG A 10 -3.96 7.31 -3.63
CA ARG A 10 -4.05 6.59 -4.90
C ARG A 10 -5.38 6.95 -5.55
N THR A 11 -5.30 7.79 -6.58
CA THR A 11 -6.43 8.10 -7.43
C THR A 11 -6.51 6.97 -8.47
N LEU A 12 -7.65 6.30 -8.55
CA LEU A 12 -7.87 5.18 -9.46
C LEU A 12 -8.82 5.60 -10.58
N CYS A 13 -8.59 5.09 -11.78
CA CYS A 13 -9.57 5.24 -12.86
C CYS A 13 -10.82 4.41 -12.55
N VAL A 14 -12.00 5.02 -12.57
CA VAL A 14 -13.27 4.34 -12.28
C VAL A 14 -13.55 3.17 -13.24
N ASN A 15 -13.10 3.26 -14.50
CA ASN A 15 -13.32 2.19 -15.49
C ASN A 15 -12.33 1.02 -15.38
N CYS A 16 -11.02 1.33 -15.35
CA CYS A 16 -9.99 0.30 -15.44
C CYS A 16 -9.25 0.02 -14.12
N ASN A 17 -9.59 0.73 -13.05
CA ASN A 17 -9.03 0.65 -11.71
C ASN A 17 -7.50 0.84 -11.61
N ILE A 18 -6.89 1.40 -12.66
CA ILE A 18 -5.47 1.71 -12.72
C ILE A 18 -5.18 2.98 -11.93
N CYS A 19 -4.04 3.01 -11.24
CA CYS A 19 -3.54 4.21 -10.58
C CYS A 19 -3.22 5.31 -11.60
N VAL A 20 -3.91 6.44 -11.52
CA VAL A 20 -3.78 7.58 -12.44
C VAL A 20 -3.02 8.76 -11.85
N ASN A 21 -2.29 8.57 -10.75
CA ASN A 21 -1.55 9.65 -10.10
C ASN A 21 -0.55 10.33 -11.06
N THR A 22 0.07 9.55 -11.94
CA THR A 22 1.04 10.00 -12.94
C THR A 22 0.50 10.00 -14.37
N LEU A 23 -0.76 9.59 -14.56
CA LEU A 23 -1.40 9.54 -15.88
C LEU A 23 -2.32 10.73 -16.03
N ARG A 24 -2.53 11.16 -17.28
CA ARG A 24 -3.55 12.14 -17.57
C ARG A 24 -4.92 11.55 -17.23
N ARG A 25 -5.74 12.34 -16.54
CA ARG A 25 -7.04 11.95 -16.02
C ARG A 25 -8.06 13.07 -16.17
N TYR A 26 -9.32 12.67 -16.22
CA TYR A 26 -10.46 13.55 -16.44
C TYR A 26 -11.52 13.22 -15.39
N LEU A 27 -12.21 14.23 -14.86
CA LEU A 27 -13.36 13.99 -13.99
C LEU A 27 -14.47 13.36 -14.84
N ALA A 28 -14.97 12.20 -14.41
CA ALA A 28 -15.89 11.38 -15.20
C ALA A 28 -17.13 12.16 -15.63
N LEU A 29 -17.72 12.94 -14.71
CA LEU A 29 -18.93 13.73 -14.96
C LEU A 29 -18.68 15.02 -15.76
N THR A 30 -17.43 15.38 -16.05
CA THR A 30 -17.09 16.55 -16.90
C THR A 30 -16.90 16.18 -18.37
N LEU A 31 -16.96 14.90 -18.70
CA LEU A 31 -16.89 14.40 -20.08
C LEU A 31 -18.21 14.69 -20.84
N ASP A 32 -18.18 14.54 -22.17
CA ASP A 32 -19.39 14.60 -23.00
C ASP A 32 -20.47 13.66 -22.45
N PRO A 33 -21.75 14.07 -22.34
CA PRO A 33 -22.78 13.26 -21.71
C PRO A 33 -22.94 11.85 -22.28
N ARG A 34 -22.68 11.64 -23.58
CA ARG A 34 -22.76 10.31 -24.21
C ARG A 34 -21.58 9.43 -23.80
N VAL A 35 -20.40 10.03 -23.66
CA VAL A 35 -19.19 9.35 -23.17
C VAL A 35 -19.36 8.99 -21.70
N THR A 36 -19.87 9.91 -20.89
CA THR A 36 -20.18 9.66 -19.48
C THR A 36 -21.20 8.53 -19.35
N SER A 37 -22.28 8.56 -20.12
CA SER A 37 -23.31 7.51 -20.13
C SER A 37 -22.74 6.15 -20.53
N LEU A 38 -21.88 6.10 -21.54
CA LEU A 38 -21.21 4.87 -21.95
C LEU A 38 -20.29 4.33 -20.84
N ILE A 39 -19.50 5.19 -20.19
CA ILE A 39 -18.63 4.78 -19.08
C ILE A 39 -19.48 4.29 -17.90
N CYS A 40 -20.60 4.95 -17.56
CA CYS A 40 -21.53 4.47 -16.55
C CYS A 40 -22.02 3.04 -16.85
N SER A 41 -22.29 2.73 -18.12
CA SER A 41 -22.70 1.38 -18.52
C SER A 41 -21.58 0.34 -18.35
N TRP A 42 -20.32 0.75 -18.52
CA TRP A 42 -19.16 -0.15 -18.36
C TRP A 42 -18.85 -0.48 -16.90
N VAL A 43 -19.15 0.45 -15.99
CA VAL A 43 -18.85 0.29 -14.56
C VAL A 43 -20.07 -0.13 -13.73
N TYR A 44 -21.23 -0.33 -14.35
CA TYR A 44 -22.44 -0.80 -13.66
C TYR A 44 -22.15 -2.11 -12.90
N PRO A 45 -22.54 -2.22 -11.62
CA PRO A 45 -23.50 -1.40 -10.87
C PRO A 45 -22.93 -0.19 -10.11
N GLN A 46 -21.65 0.14 -10.27
CA GLN A 46 -21.05 1.27 -9.56
C GLN A 46 -21.64 2.61 -10.00
N ILE A 47 -21.94 3.47 -9.02
CA ILE A 47 -22.41 4.83 -9.26
C ILE A 47 -21.19 5.76 -9.36
N ILE A 48 -21.08 6.49 -10.48
CA ILE A 48 -20.06 7.51 -10.68
C ILE A 48 -20.45 8.78 -9.92
N THR A 49 -19.50 9.31 -9.17
CA THR A 49 -19.59 10.53 -8.35
C THR A 49 -18.79 11.69 -8.97
N GLU A 50 -18.91 12.89 -8.39
CA GLU A 50 -18.18 14.08 -8.85
C GLU A 50 -16.66 13.99 -8.69
N GLU A 51 -16.19 13.12 -7.79
CA GLU A 51 -14.76 12.92 -7.53
C GLU A 51 -14.14 11.83 -8.41
N ASP A 52 -14.98 11.02 -9.08
CA ASP A 52 -14.50 9.91 -9.88
C ASP A 52 -13.76 10.40 -11.13
N VAL A 53 -12.64 9.74 -11.42
CA VAL A 53 -11.79 10.07 -12.56
C VAL A 53 -11.69 8.93 -13.55
N VAL A 54 -11.50 9.28 -14.81
CA VAL A 54 -11.24 8.36 -15.92
C VAL A 54 -9.85 8.67 -16.48
N CYS A 55 -9.03 7.64 -16.71
CA CYS A 55 -7.74 7.81 -17.38
C CYS A 55 -7.92 8.20 -18.85
N GLU A 56 -6.93 8.88 -19.42
CA GLU A 56 -6.92 9.28 -20.84
C GLU A 56 -7.25 8.13 -21.79
N ALA A 57 -6.64 6.96 -21.61
CA ALA A 57 -6.90 5.84 -22.50
C ALA A 57 -8.35 5.32 -22.42
N CYS A 58 -8.97 5.30 -21.24
CA CYS A 58 -10.37 4.89 -21.11
C CYS A 58 -11.33 5.94 -21.68
N ARG A 59 -10.99 7.23 -21.51
CA ARG A 59 -11.72 8.32 -22.17
C ARG A 59 -11.65 8.16 -23.67
N ASP A 60 -10.46 7.97 -24.24
CA ASP A 60 -10.27 7.91 -25.69
C ASP A 60 -10.95 6.68 -26.29
N LEU A 61 -10.93 5.55 -25.58
CA LEU A 61 -11.72 4.37 -25.95
C LEU A 61 -13.22 4.66 -25.98
N ALA A 62 -13.74 5.35 -24.95
CA ALA A 62 -15.16 5.70 -24.88
C ALA A 62 -15.55 6.71 -25.97
N MET A 63 -14.70 7.72 -26.22
CA MET A 63 -14.87 8.67 -27.32
C MET A 63 -14.90 7.96 -28.67
N PHE A 64 -13.99 7.01 -28.90
CA PHE A 64 -13.96 6.22 -30.13
C PHE A 64 -15.25 5.42 -30.31
N ALA A 65 -15.67 4.67 -29.28
CA ALA A 65 -16.88 3.87 -29.33
C ALA A 65 -18.15 4.71 -29.53
N VAL A 66 -18.26 5.88 -28.89
CA VAL A 66 -19.37 6.81 -29.14
C VAL A 66 -19.37 7.30 -30.59
N ASN A 67 -18.20 7.63 -31.15
CA ASN A 67 -18.10 8.10 -32.52
C ASN A 67 -18.38 7.00 -33.56
N GLU A 68 -17.99 5.76 -33.28
CA GLU A 68 -18.28 4.61 -34.14
C GLU A 68 -19.78 4.30 -34.17
N ASN A 69 -20.46 4.35 -33.02
CA ASN A 69 -21.91 4.17 -32.94
C ASN A 69 -22.67 5.24 -33.75
N LEU A 70 -22.19 6.48 -33.78
CA LEU A 70 -22.77 7.54 -34.63
C LEU A 70 -22.62 7.26 -36.13
N GLN A 71 -21.60 6.52 -36.53
CA GLN A 71 -21.37 6.16 -37.93
C GLN A 71 -22.15 4.90 -38.32
N GLN A 72 -22.33 3.94 -37.40
CA GLN A 72 -23.13 2.73 -37.63
C GLN A 72 -24.64 2.99 -37.69
N GLU A 73 -25.17 4.01 -37.02
CA GLU A 73 -26.58 4.43 -37.23
C GLU A 73 -26.87 4.89 -38.68
N VAL A 74 -25.84 5.18 -39.47
CA VAL A 74 -25.95 5.56 -40.89
C VAL A 74 -25.71 4.37 -41.82
N SER A 75 -25.13 3.27 -41.34
CA SER A 75 -24.75 2.11 -42.16
C SER A 75 -25.09 0.81 -41.43
N ASN A 76 -26.26 0.24 -41.75
CA ASN A 76 -26.68 -1.09 -41.30
C ASN A 76 -25.62 -2.17 -41.65
N SER A 77 -24.75 -2.51 -40.69
CA SER A 77 -24.03 -3.78 -40.67
C SER A 77 -23.64 -4.11 -39.22
N GLY A 78 -24.33 -5.09 -38.65
CA GLY A 78 -24.17 -5.53 -37.26
C GLY A 78 -22.90 -6.34 -37.03
N GLU A 79 -21.77 -5.66 -36.92
CA GLU A 79 -20.54 -6.25 -36.39
C GLU A 79 -20.36 -5.83 -34.93
N GLN A 80 -20.34 -6.84 -34.07
CA GLN A 80 -20.34 -6.75 -32.61
C GLN A 80 -19.07 -6.06 -32.10
N ALA A 81 -19.25 -5.02 -31.27
CA ALA A 81 -18.17 -4.37 -30.53
C ALA A 81 -17.32 -5.41 -29.76
N GLY A 82 -16.03 -5.45 -30.07
CA GLY A 82 -15.10 -6.48 -29.59
C GLY A 82 -14.80 -6.44 -28.08
N PRO A 83 -14.29 -7.55 -27.51
CA PRO A 83 -14.14 -7.71 -26.07
C PRO A 83 -12.83 -7.10 -25.56
N SER A 84 -12.86 -5.80 -25.21
CA SER A 84 -12.04 -5.23 -24.11
C SER A 84 -12.40 -3.75 -23.93
N HIS A 85 -13.22 -3.42 -22.92
CA HIS A 85 -13.59 -2.04 -22.57
C HIS A 85 -12.47 -1.26 -21.86
N ARG A 86 -11.20 -1.47 -22.24
CA ARG A 86 -10.05 -0.86 -21.57
C ARG A 86 -9.12 -0.20 -22.55
N GLY A 87 -8.81 1.06 -22.25
CA GLY A 87 -7.82 1.80 -23.04
C GLY A 87 -6.37 1.35 -22.81
N HIS A 88 -6.07 0.64 -21.71
CA HIS A 88 -4.71 0.23 -21.40
C HIS A 88 -4.45 -1.25 -21.63
N ALA A 89 -3.56 -1.54 -22.57
CA ALA A 89 -2.89 -2.82 -22.70
C ALA A 89 -1.53 -2.79 -21.98
N HIS A 90 -1.01 -3.96 -21.61
CA HIS A 90 0.34 -4.11 -21.05
C HIS A 90 0.64 -3.24 -19.80
N VAL A 91 -0.32 -3.15 -18.89
CA VAL A 91 -0.16 -2.51 -17.58
C VAL A 91 -0.53 -3.47 -16.46
N CYS A 92 0.15 -3.34 -15.32
CA CYS A 92 -0.17 -4.11 -14.12
C CYS A 92 -1.55 -3.71 -13.60
N LEU A 93 -2.41 -4.69 -13.41
CA LEU A 93 -3.77 -4.46 -12.91
C LEU A 93 -3.84 -3.82 -11.52
N LEU A 94 -2.86 -4.10 -10.64
CA LEU A 94 -2.88 -3.64 -9.24
C LEU A 94 -2.16 -2.31 -9.01
N CYS A 95 -1.20 -1.94 -9.85
CA CYS A 95 -0.40 -0.73 -9.63
C CYS A 95 -0.35 0.22 -10.82
N GLY A 96 -0.90 -0.16 -11.99
CA GLY A 96 -0.89 0.68 -13.19
C GLY A 96 0.46 0.78 -13.90
N CYS A 97 1.54 0.25 -13.32
CA CYS A 97 2.85 0.33 -13.97
C CYS A 97 2.86 -0.48 -15.28
N SER A 98 3.53 0.06 -16.30
CA SER A 98 3.79 -0.67 -17.54
C SER A 98 4.51 -2.01 -17.28
N ILE A 99 4.06 -3.06 -17.96
CA ILE A 99 4.66 -4.40 -17.94
C ILE A 99 5.26 -4.81 -19.29
N ALA A 100 5.27 -3.93 -20.30
CA ALA A 100 5.75 -4.23 -21.65
C ALA A 100 7.22 -4.72 -21.71
N ARG A 101 8.01 -4.48 -20.67
CA ARG A 101 9.41 -4.94 -20.53
C ARG A 101 9.73 -5.45 -19.13
N ARG A 102 8.73 -5.91 -18.39
CA ARG A 102 8.90 -6.39 -17.01
C ARG A 102 8.31 -7.77 -16.86
N GLN A 103 8.89 -8.55 -15.96
CA GLN A 103 8.28 -9.81 -15.57
C GLN A 103 6.86 -9.55 -15.04
N SER A 104 5.92 -10.30 -15.60
CA SER A 104 4.51 -10.21 -15.26
C SER A 104 3.90 -11.59 -15.19
N ASP A 105 2.89 -11.71 -14.34
CA ASP A 105 2.20 -12.96 -14.05
C ASP A 105 0.78 -12.87 -14.64
N LYS A 106 0.37 -13.94 -15.35
CA LYS A 106 -1.03 -14.13 -15.75
C LYS A 106 -1.86 -14.41 -14.51
N ILE A 107 -3.00 -13.73 -14.38
CA ILE A 107 -3.89 -13.91 -13.23
C ILE A 107 -4.70 -15.19 -13.40
N LEU A 108 -5.38 -15.34 -14.54
CA LEU A 108 -6.11 -16.56 -14.87
C LEU A 108 -5.16 -17.63 -15.44
N LYS A 109 -5.28 -18.85 -14.92
CA LYS A 109 -4.51 -20.03 -15.32
C LYS A 109 -5.48 -21.21 -15.45
N ASP A 110 -5.24 -22.09 -16.41
CA ASP A 110 -6.15 -23.21 -16.74
C ASP A 110 -6.34 -24.20 -15.58
N SER A 111 -5.33 -24.33 -14.70
CA SER A 111 -5.37 -25.22 -13.54
C SER A 111 -4.74 -24.55 -12.31
N PRO A 112 -5.46 -23.66 -11.59
CA PRO A 112 -4.90 -22.91 -10.48
C PRO A 112 -4.77 -23.78 -9.22
N THR A 113 -3.60 -23.74 -8.58
CA THR A 113 -3.39 -24.33 -7.25
C THR A 113 -4.24 -23.63 -6.18
N ASP A 114 -4.45 -24.24 -5.01
CA ASP A 114 -5.23 -23.60 -3.92
C ASP A 114 -4.67 -22.23 -3.53
N LEU A 115 -3.34 -22.13 -3.47
CA LEU A 115 -2.65 -20.86 -3.23
C LEU A 115 -2.94 -19.84 -4.35
N GLN A 116 -2.96 -20.27 -5.61
CA GLN A 116 -3.29 -19.38 -6.74
C GLN A 116 -4.75 -18.93 -6.69
N ARG A 117 -5.68 -19.80 -6.30
CA ARG A 117 -7.10 -19.41 -6.11
C ARG A 117 -7.24 -18.35 -5.02
N SER A 118 -6.54 -18.51 -3.89
CA SER A 118 -6.52 -17.51 -2.81
C SER A 118 -5.90 -16.18 -3.27
N ILE A 119 -4.80 -16.22 -4.05
CA ILE A 119 -4.22 -15.02 -4.67
C ILE A 119 -5.23 -14.33 -5.60
N ILE A 120 -5.89 -15.09 -6.48
CA ILE A 120 -6.88 -14.56 -7.42
C ILE A 120 -8.02 -13.88 -6.67
N ALA A 121 -8.56 -14.50 -5.61
CA ALA A 121 -9.62 -13.90 -4.79
C ALA A 121 -9.21 -12.55 -4.16
N ILE A 122 -7.95 -12.40 -3.74
CA ILE A 122 -7.42 -11.12 -3.24
C ILE A 122 -7.29 -10.08 -4.36
N ILE A 123 -6.91 -10.51 -5.57
CA ILE A 123 -6.85 -9.60 -6.72
C ILE A 123 -8.27 -9.16 -7.11
N GLU A 124 -9.22 -10.09 -7.16
CA GLU A 124 -10.62 -9.81 -7.47
C GLU A 124 -11.23 -8.81 -6.48
N SER A 125 -11.01 -8.99 -5.18
CA SER A 125 -11.50 -8.04 -4.17
C SER A 125 -10.90 -6.63 -4.31
N ARG A 126 -9.71 -6.51 -4.90
CA ARG A 126 -9.04 -5.22 -5.17
C ARG A 126 -9.46 -4.58 -6.48
N VAL A 127 -10.01 -5.36 -7.41
CA VAL A 127 -10.40 -4.93 -8.76
C VAL A 127 -11.93 -5.02 -8.93
N ALA A 128 -12.66 -5.07 -7.81
CA ALA A 128 -14.07 -5.45 -7.65
C ALA A 128 -15.10 -4.76 -8.56
N ILE A 129 -14.68 -3.76 -9.34
CA ILE A 129 -15.48 -3.07 -10.35
C ILE A 129 -15.75 -3.96 -11.58
N ARG A 130 -14.87 -4.93 -11.89
CA ARG A 130 -15.02 -5.74 -13.12
C ARG A 130 -14.49 -7.18 -13.02
N PRO A 131 -15.00 -8.10 -13.86
CA PRO A 131 -14.42 -9.44 -13.99
C PRO A 131 -13.00 -9.38 -14.55
N ILE A 132 -12.14 -10.26 -14.06
CA ILE A 132 -10.77 -10.45 -14.56
C ILE A 132 -10.84 -11.18 -15.91
N SER A 133 -10.09 -10.69 -16.89
CA SER A 133 -9.96 -11.30 -18.23
C SER A 133 -8.65 -12.10 -18.36
N GLU A 134 -8.57 -13.02 -19.32
CA GLU A 134 -7.34 -13.77 -19.64
C GLU A 134 -6.17 -12.88 -20.08
N SER A 135 -6.49 -11.70 -20.60
CA SER A 135 -5.50 -10.69 -20.97
C SER A 135 -4.89 -9.97 -19.75
N ASP A 136 -5.47 -10.15 -18.56
CA ASP A 136 -5.09 -9.41 -17.36
C ASP A 136 -3.81 -9.95 -16.76
N ARG A 137 -2.93 -9.01 -16.43
CA ARG A 137 -1.64 -9.31 -15.84
C ARG A 137 -1.34 -8.38 -14.69
N VAL A 138 -0.56 -8.90 -13.77
CA VAL A 138 0.06 -8.11 -12.70
C VAL A 138 1.56 -8.14 -12.87
N CYS A 139 2.24 -7.06 -12.49
CA CYS A 139 3.69 -7.08 -12.41
C CYS A 139 4.14 -8.06 -11.32
N HIS A 140 5.33 -8.62 -11.47
CA HIS A 140 5.86 -9.61 -10.54
C HIS A 140 5.89 -9.13 -9.08
N ALA A 141 6.21 -7.86 -8.84
CA ALA A 141 6.20 -7.27 -7.51
C ALA A 141 4.81 -7.27 -6.86
N CYS A 142 3.76 -6.96 -7.63
CA CYS A 142 2.38 -7.02 -7.15
C CYS A 142 1.92 -8.46 -6.94
N TRP A 143 2.31 -9.38 -7.82
CA TRP A 143 2.04 -10.81 -7.64
C TRP A 143 2.64 -11.35 -6.34
N LEU A 144 3.93 -11.10 -6.09
CA LEU A 144 4.61 -11.52 -4.87
C LEU A 144 3.95 -10.92 -3.61
N ARG A 145 3.56 -9.64 -3.67
CA ARG A 145 2.85 -8.99 -2.56
C ARG A 145 1.53 -9.70 -2.24
N THR A 146 0.72 -9.98 -3.26
CA THR A 146 -0.56 -10.69 -3.07
C THR A 146 -0.33 -12.14 -2.62
N LYS A 147 0.70 -12.83 -3.14
CA LYS A 147 1.08 -14.17 -2.69
C LYS A 147 1.40 -14.20 -1.20
N ARG A 148 2.21 -13.25 -0.70
CA ARG A 148 2.54 -13.15 0.73
C ARG A 148 1.30 -12.88 1.58
N GLU A 149 0.38 -12.05 1.09
CA GLU A 149 -0.87 -11.75 1.77
C GLU A 149 -1.81 -12.95 1.86
N SER A 150 -1.97 -13.71 0.77
CA SER A 150 -2.71 -14.98 0.75
C SER A 150 -2.15 -15.97 1.77
N GLN A 151 -0.82 -16.11 1.84
CA GLN A 151 -0.18 -16.96 2.84
C GLN A 151 -0.44 -16.50 4.28
N ARG A 152 -0.55 -15.18 4.51
CA ARG A 152 -0.89 -14.62 5.81
C ARG A 152 -2.32 -14.95 6.22
N MET A 153 -3.28 -14.83 5.29
CA MET A 153 -4.68 -15.18 5.54
C MET A 153 -4.84 -16.65 5.90
N ASN A 154 -4.20 -17.55 5.14
CA ASN A 154 -4.25 -18.99 5.43
C ASN A 154 -3.72 -19.32 6.83
N ARG A 155 -2.60 -18.72 7.26
CA ARG A 155 -2.05 -18.93 8.61
C ARG A 155 -3.02 -18.47 9.72
N ILE A 156 -3.78 -17.41 9.48
CA ILE A 156 -4.77 -16.90 10.45
C ILE A 156 -5.95 -17.88 10.55
N ASP A 157 -6.42 -18.39 9.42
CA ASP A 157 -7.54 -19.33 9.39
C ASP A 157 -7.15 -20.68 10.02
N ASP A 158 -5.91 -21.14 9.83
CA ASP A 158 -5.36 -22.32 10.50
C ASP A 158 -5.32 -22.11 12.03
N ALA A 159 -4.87 -20.94 12.49
CA ALA A 159 -4.80 -20.61 13.92
C ALA A 159 -6.21 -20.51 14.56
N ARG A 160 -7.21 -20.00 13.84
CA ARG A 160 -8.61 -19.95 14.30
C ARG A 160 -9.23 -21.34 14.40
N SER A 161 -8.90 -22.23 13.47
CA SER A 161 -9.44 -23.59 13.45
C SER A 161 -8.94 -24.45 14.63
N GLN A 162 -7.76 -24.12 15.18
CA GLN A 162 -7.18 -24.82 16.34
C GLN A 162 -7.66 -24.29 17.71
N GLN A 163 -8.52 -23.28 17.74
CA GLN A 163 -8.95 -22.59 18.98
C GLN A 163 -10.35 -22.99 19.45
N SER A 164 -10.81 -24.20 19.13
CA SER A 164 -12.06 -24.75 19.67
C SER A 164 -11.77 -25.69 20.86
N VAL A 165 -12.45 -25.38 21.98
CA VAL A 165 -12.49 -26.03 23.30
C VAL A 165 -11.51 -25.49 24.36
N PRO A 166 -11.94 -24.58 25.25
CA PRO A 166 -11.37 -24.46 26.59
C PRO A 166 -12.03 -25.49 27.50
N GLU A 167 -11.26 -26.52 27.87
CA GLU A 167 -11.59 -27.42 28.96
C GLU A 167 -11.47 -26.65 30.28
N VAL A 168 -12.62 -26.38 30.89
CA VAL A 168 -12.74 -25.73 32.20
C VAL A 168 -12.24 -26.70 33.26
N THR A 169 -11.00 -26.53 33.72
CA THR A 169 -10.56 -27.12 34.99
C THR A 169 -10.40 -26.00 36.01
N GLN A 170 -11.42 -25.89 36.87
CA GLN A 170 -11.39 -25.09 38.08
C GLN A 170 -10.50 -25.79 39.12
N SER A 171 -9.47 -25.09 39.57
CA SER A 171 -8.92 -25.30 40.91
C SER A 171 -8.45 -23.95 41.43
N GLN A 172 -9.29 -23.37 42.29
CA GLN A 172 -8.96 -22.26 43.17
C GLN A 172 -8.01 -22.79 44.25
N ASP A 173 -6.92 -22.07 44.49
CA ASP A 173 -6.35 -21.96 45.84
C ASP A 173 -5.71 -20.59 46.02
N PHE A 174 -6.11 -19.96 47.12
CA PHE A 174 -5.67 -18.65 47.61
C PHE A 174 -4.28 -18.76 48.24
N VAL A 175 -3.31 -17.97 47.76
CA VAL A 175 -2.16 -17.51 48.58
C VAL A 175 -1.80 -16.06 48.23
N SER A 176 -1.54 -15.30 49.29
CA SER A 176 -1.25 -13.86 49.48
C SER A 176 -0.30 -13.13 48.51
N PRO A 177 -0.30 -11.78 48.52
CA PRO A 177 0.26 -10.97 47.44
C PRO A 177 1.74 -10.72 47.68
N ASP A 178 2.58 -11.40 46.89
CA ASP A 178 3.97 -11.01 46.74
C ASP A 178 4.26 -10.66 45.27
N GLN A 179 4.99 -9.56 45.10
CA GLN A 179 5.19 -8.83 43.86
C GLN A 179 5.99 -9.65 42.84
N SER A 180 5.30 -10.54 42.14
CA SER A 180 5.79 -11.14 40.91
C SER A 180 5.14 -10.38 39.76
N THR A 181 5.85 -9.44 39.16
CA THR A 181 5.48 -8.86 37.87
C THR A 181 5.46 -9.99 36.84
N LEU A 182 4.33 -10.69 36.74
CA LEU A 182 4.05 -11.62 35.66
C LEU A 182 4.27 -10.85 34.36
N ASN A 183 5.32 -11.22 33.63
CA ASN A 183 5.55 -10.77 32.26
C ASN A 183 4.44 -11.38 31.40
N VAL A 184 3.26 -10.76 31.42
CA VAL A 184 2.14 -11.15 30.57
C VAL A 184 2.57 -10.89 29.13
N GLU A 185 2.81 -11.97 28.39
CA GLU A 185 3.07 -11.92 26.97
C GLU A 185 1.75 -11.74 26.21
N ILE A 186 1.62 -10.59 25.55
CA ILE A 186 0.48 -10.19 24.75
C ILE A 186 0.75 -10.62 23.31
N ILE A 187 -0.12 -11.46 22.75
CA ILE A 187 -0.01 -11.86 21.34
C ILE A 187 -0.86 -10.92 20.49
N LEU A 188 -0.23 -10.26 19.51
CA LEU A 188 -0.94 -9.47 18.51
C LEU A 188 -0.88 -10.21 17.16
N PRO A 189 -1.98 -10.82 16.68
CA PRO A 189 -1.95 -11.72 15.53
C PRO A 189 -1.39 -11.07 14.24
N ASN A 190 -1.74 -9.80 14.05
CA ASN A 190 -1.40 -9.03 12.85
C ASN A 190 -0.14 -8.19 13.00
N TYR A 191 0.47 -8.18 14.18
CA TYR A 191 1.67 -7.40 14.44
C TYR A 191 2.84 -8.32 14.77
N ARG A 192 4.00 -7.85 14.39
CA ARG A 192 5.28 -8.48 14.74
C ARG A 192 6.21 -7.42 15.29
N ARG A 193 7.27 -7.86 15.95
CA ARG A 193 8.31 -6.96 16.45
C ARG A 193 9.69 -7.50 16.25
N ALA A 194 10.64 -6.57 16.23
CA ALA A 194 12.04 -6.90 16.41
C ALA A 194 12.36 -7.29 17.86
N ALA A 195 13.49 -7.98 18.00
CA ALA A 195 14.15 -8.12 19.28
C ALA A 195 14.61 -6.74 19.80
N ASN A 196 14.59 -6.56 21.12
CA ASN A 196 15.04 -5.33 21.74
C ASN A 196 16.56 -5.37 21.94
N THR A 197 17.32 -5.16 20.87
CA THR A 197 18.79 -5.23 20.88
C THR A 197 19.42 -3.92 20.44
N ASN A 198 20.44 -3.46 21.17
CA ASN A 198 21.21 -2.25 20.86
C ASN A 198 22.50 -2.51 20.05
N ASN A 199 22.94 -3.76 19.93
CA ASN A 199 24.25 -4.11 19.34
C ASN A 199 24.15 -4.63 17.90
N HIS A 200 22.94 -4.79 17.38
CA HIS A 200 22.72 -5.35 16.04
C HIS A 200 21.69 -4.50 15.29
N CYS A 201 21.84 -4.47 13.97
CA CYS A 201 20.82 -3.91 13.09
C CYS A 201 19.53 -4.73 13.22
N VAL A 202 18.39 -4.07 13.09
CA VAL A 202 17.06 -4.70 13.10
C VAL A 202 16.85 -5.70 11.95
N PHE A 203 17.63 -5.56 10.87
CA PHE A 203 17.61 -6.50 9.76
C PHE A 203 18.40 -7.77 10.10
N PRO A 204 17.81 -8.96 9.87
CA PRO A 204 18.48 -10.22 10.14
C PRO A 204 19.75 -10.35 9.27
N HIS A 205 20.76 -11.03 9.81
CA HIS A 205 22.05 -11.28 9.15
C HIS A 205 22.88 -10.05 8.73
N CYS A 206 22.49 -8.84 9.16
CA CYS A 206 23.30 -7.66 8.92
C CYS A 206 24.53 -7.65 9.85
N SER A 207 25.72 -7.50 9.26
CA SER A 207 27.01 -7.44 9.97
C SER A 207 27.56 -6.01 10.11
N ASN A 208 26.79 -4.99 9.73
CA ASN A 208 27.23 -3.60 9.84
C ASN A 208 27.35 -3.18 11.31
N THR A 209 28.48 -2.55 11.64
CA THR A 209 28.81 -2.08 12.99
C THR A 209 28.39 -0.64 13.24
N THR A 210 28.24 0.16 12.16
CA THR A 210 27.73 1.53 12.26
C THR A 210 26.22 1.52 12.40
N LEU A 211 25.76 1.68 13.63
CA LEU A 211 24.35 1.56 14.02
C LEU A 211 23.82 2.89 14.58
N ARG A 212 22.57 3.22 14.25
CA ARG A 212 21.89 4.43 14.72
C ARG A 212 20.60 4.11 15.45
N GLY A 213 20.24 5.01 16.36
CA GLY A 213 18.91 5.03 16.95
C GLY A 213 17.85 5.24 15.88
N ILE A 214 16.76 4.49 15.99
CA ILE A 214 15.57 4.69 15.16
C ILE A 214 14.77 5.84 15.79
N SER A 215 14.29 6.78 14.99
CA SER A 215 13.43 7.87 15.49
C SER A 215 12.00 7.37 15.68
N ASP A 216 11.26 7.98 16.61
CA ASP A 216 9.85 7.62 16.89
C ASP A 216 8.94 7.80 15.67
N GLN A 217 9.26 8.79 14.84
CA GLN A 217 8.58 9.02 13.56
C GLN A 217 8.77 7.82 12.61
N LEU A 218 10.01 7.30 12.49
CA LEU A 218 10.26 6.10 11.70
C LEU A 218 9.60 4.86 12.31
N ARG A 219 9.55 4.74 13.65
CA ARG A 219 8.79 3.68 14.33
C ARG A 219 7.31 3.73 13.97
N ALA A 220 6.70 4.91 13.99
CA ALA A 220 5.30 5.10 13.63
C ALA A 220 5.04 4.72 12.16
N ILE A 221 5.90 5.14 11.24
CA ILE A 221 5.80 4.79 9.81
C ILE A 221 5.88 3.28 9.61
N VAL A 222 6.86 2.63 10.25
CA VAL A 222 7.07 1.18 10.08
C VAL A 222 5.93 0.37 10.69
N LEU A 223 5.46 0.79 11.86
CA LEU A 223 4.31 0.18 12.53
C LEU A 223 3.03 0.31 11.68
N ASN A 224 2.75 1.49 11.13
CA ASN A 224 1.54 1.74 10.36
C ASN A 224 1.57 1.10 8.95
N SER A 225 2.72 1.17 8.27
CA SER A 225 2.84 0.70 6.87
C SER A 225 3.13 -0.79 6.75
N TYR A 226 3.77 -1.40 7.75
CA TYR A 226 4.26 -2.79 7.68
C TYR A 226 3.80 -3.65 8.86
N HIS A 227 2.97 -3.12 9.77
CA HIS A 227 2.51 -3.81 10.98
C HIS A 227 3.67 -4.38 11.83
N TYR A 228 4.80 -3.67 11.83
CA TYR A 228 6.03 -4.12 12.48
C TYR A 228 6.49 -3.10 13.52
N TYR A 229 6.57 -3.54 14.77
CA TYR A 229 7.02 -2.72 15.89
C TYR A 229 8.55 -2.76 16.04
N LEU A 230 9.12 -1.57 16.14
CA LEU A 230 10.54 -1.36 16.38
C LEU A 230 10.73 -0.92 17.85
N PRO A 231 11.34 -1.77 18.71
CA PRO A 231 11.59 -1.42 20.10
C PRO A 231 12.44 -0.15 20.28
N GLU A 232 12.42 0.40 21.49
CA GLU A 232 13.16 1.61 21.88
C GLU A 232 14.67 1.46 21.65
N LEU A 233 15.24 0.30 22.02
CA LEU A 233 16.68 0.05 21.87
C LEU A 233 17.07 -0.48 20.50
N ALA A 234 16.10 -0.72 19.60
CA ALA A 234 16.40 -1.18 18.25
C ALA A 234 17.32 -0.18 17.53
N ARG A 235 18.22 -0.72 16.72
CA ARG A 235 19.17 0.05 15.91
C ARG A 235 19.09 -0.35 14.44
N ILE A 236 19.52 0.54 13.56
CA ILE A 236 19.59 0.31 12.12
C ILE A 236 20.89 0.88 11.55
N CYS A 237 21.45 0.23 10.52
CA CYS A 237 22.60 0.76 9.78
C CYS A 237 22.17 1.65 8.61
N ASP A 238 23.06 2.52 8.13
CA ASP A 238 22.76 3.50 7.07
C ASP A 238 22.31 2.80 5.77
N GLU A 239 22.96 1.70 5.38
CA GLU A 239 22.60 0.88 4.20
C GLU A 239 21.13 0.41 4.22
N HIS A 240 20.67 -0.15 5.35
CA HIS A 240 19.30 -0.68 5.43
C HIS A 240 18.27 0.44 5.57
N LEU A 241 18.64 1.55 6.19
CA LEU A 241 17.80 2.75 6.26
C LEU A 241 17.53 3.29 4.84
N GLU A 242 18.53 3.24 3.96
CA GLU A 242 18.45 3.67 2.56
C GLU A 242 17.84 2.62 1.62
N SER A 243 17.83 1.34 2.00
CA SER A 243 17.31 0.26 1.14
C SER A 243 15.78 0.22 1.03
N TYR A 244 15.05 0.81 1.98
CA TYR A 244 13.58 0.78 2.10
C TYR A 244 12.94 -0.62 2.13
N THR A 245 13.69 -1.68 2.48
CA THR A 245 13.23 -3.09 2.46
C THR A 245 12.49 -3.53 3.73
N TRP A 246 11.78 -2.62 4.39
CA TRP A 246 11.08 -2.87 5.67
C TRP A 246 10.02 -3.98 5.61
N ASP A 247 9.48 -4.26 4.43
CA ASP A 247 8.52 -5.35 4.20
C ASP A 247 9.10 -6.74 4.45
N THR A 248 10.44 -6.88 4.44
CA THR A 248 11.12 -8.15 4.69
C THR A 248 11.18 -8.53 6.18
N LEU A 249 11.04 -7.56 7.08
CA LEU A 249 11.20 -7.78 8.53
C LEU A 249 10.08 -8.63 9.14
N PHE A 250 8.85 -8.47 8.65
CA PHE A 250 7.67 -9.14 9.22
C PHE A 250 7.78 -10.66 9.19
N ASP A 251 8.30 -11.20 8.08
CA ASP A 251 8.48 -12.63 7.85
C ASP A 251 9.91 -13.12 8.16
N SER A 252 10.74 -12.26 8.78
CA SER A 252 12.09 -12.66 9.17
C SER A 252 12.07 -13.76 10.25
N ASP A 253 13.10 -14.59 10.25
CA ASP A 253 13.34 -15.62 11.26
C ASP A 253 13.46 -15.04 12.69
N LYS A 254 13.87 -13.78 12.80
CA LYS A 254 13.98 -13.03 14.07
C LYS A 254 12.74 -12.20 14.43
N SER A 255 11.65 -12.35 13.68
CA SER A 255 10.38 -11.67 13.92
C SER A 255 9.64 -12.31 15.09
N ILE A 256 9.23 -11.51 16.08
CA ILE A 256 8.59 -11.99 17.31
C ILE A 256 7.12 -11.57 17.33
N SER A 257 6.21 -12.47 17.71
CA SER A 257 4.76 -12.24 17.78
C SER A 257 4.22 -11.84 19.16
N THR A 258 5.04 -11.96 20.20
CA THR A 258 4.68 -11.67 21.58
C THR A 258 5.18 -10.30 22.01
N PHE A 259 4.38 -9.57 22.77
CA PHE A 259 4.64 -8.21 23.21
C PHE A 259 4.52 -8.13 24.73
N THR A 260 5.26 -7.23 25.36
CA THR A 260 5.03 -6.90 26.77
C THR A 260 4.10 -5.70 26.89
N ALA A 261 3.41 -5.55 28.03
CA ALA A 261 2.59 -4.37 28.30
C ALA A 261 3.39 -3.06 28.12
N ARG A 262 4.67 -3.05 28.53
CA ARG A 262 5.58 -1.90 28.33
C ARG A 262 5.80 -1.58 26.85
N GLN A 263 5.92 -2.59 25.99
CA GLN A 263 6.08 -2.37 24.55
C GLN A 263 4.82 -1.79 23.91
N ILE A 264 3.64 -2.23 24.36
CA ILE A 264 2.36 -1.67 23.93
C ILE A 264 2.21 -0.21 24.40
N GLN A 265 2.59 0.08 25.64
CA GLN A 265 2.63 1.47 26.14
C GLN A 265 3.58 2.35 25.33
N HIS A 266 4.76 1.84 24.95
CA HIS A 266 5.68 2.54 24.07
C HIS A 266 5.05 2.84 22.70
N VAL A 267 4.25 1.92 22.13
CA VAL A 267 3.51 2.22 20.90
C VAL A 267 2.63 3.45 21.06
N PHE A 268 1.85 3.53 22.14
CA PHE A 268 0.98 4.69 22.38
C PHE A 268 1.75 5.99 22.63
N SER A 269 2.96 5.93 23.19
CA SER A 269 3.75 7.14 23.46
C SER A 269 4.19 7.85 22.18
N PHE A 270 4.50 7.13 21.10
CA PHE A 270 4.88 7.75 19.83
C PHE A 270 3.77 7.81 18.79
N VAL A 271 2.77 6.93 18.82
CA VAL A 271 1.64 7.01 17.87
C VAL A 271 0.75 8.23 18.15
N ASN A 272 0.53 8.58 19.41
CA ASN A 272 -0.28 9.75 19.77
C ASN A 272 0.46 11.08 19.55
N ALA A 273 1.79 11.07 19.61
CA ALA A 273 2.62 12.24 19.31
C ALA A 273 2.81 12.46 17.79
N PHE A 274 2.61 11.42 16.98
CA PHE A 274 2.81 11.47 15.55
C PHE A 274 1.52 11.87 14.83
N ASN A 275 1.37 13.17 14.60
CA ASN A 275 0.48 13.67 13.55
C ASN A 275 1.28 13.60 12.22
N PRO A 276 0.89 12.78 11.22
CA PRO A 276 1.65 12.59 9.98
C PRO A 276 1.71 13.84 9.08
N THR A 277 1.17 14.97 9.53
CA THR A 277 1.22 16.24 8.83
C THR A 277 2.65 16.78 8.81
N LEU A 278 3.22 16.88 7.61
CA LEU A 278 4.43 17.66 7.37
C LEU A 278 4.26 19.06 7.96
N ASP A 279 5.04 19.39 8.98
CA ASP A 279 5.06 20.74 9.55
C ASP A 279 5.96 21.63 8.69
N PHE A 280 5.37 22.15 7.62
CA PHE A 280 6.06 23.09 6.73
C PHE A 280 6.42 24.42 7.42
N LYS A 281 5.90 24.70 8.63
CA LYS A 281 6.26 25.90 9.40
C LYS A 281 7.61 25.76 10.10
N ASN A 282 7.96 24.55 10.53
CA ASN A 282 9.18 24.25 11.27
C ASN A 282 10.10 23.25 10.53
N ILE A 283 10.28 23.45 9.21
CA ILE A 283 11.14 22.61 8.37
C ILE A 283 12.56 22.48 8.95
N GLU A 284 13.08 23.56 9.54
CA GLU A 284 14.43 23.59 10.10
C GLU A 284 14.58 22.70 11.34
N GLU A 285 13.51 22.46 12.09
CA GLU A 285 13.53 21.59 13.29
C GLU A 285 13.32 20.10 12.95
N MET A 286 12.87 19.77 11.73
CA MET A 286 12.68 18.39 11.31
C MET A 286 14.02 17.63 11.21
N ASP A 287 14.04 16.33 11.50
CA ASP A 287 15.26 15.55 11.24
C ASP A 287 15.60 15.54 9.74
N GLU A 288 16.85 15.80 9.36
CA GLU A 288 17.25 15.94 7.95
C GLU A 288 17.06 14.64 7.16
N ARG A 289 17.38 13.48 7.75
CA ARG A 289 17.23 12.20 7.05
C ARG A 289 15.77 11.82 6.90
N LEU A 290 14.94 12.16 7.88
CA LEU A 290 13.49 12.01 7.76
C LEU A 290 12.90 13.00 6.74
N PHE A 291 13.37 14.24 6.72
CA PHE A 291 12.97 15.22 5.72
C PHE A 291 13.31 14.71 4.32
N ILE A 292 14.53 14.17 4.13
CA ILE A 292 14.94 13.50 2.90
C ILE A 292 14.05 12.28 2.61
N TYR A 293 13.71 11.48 3.62
CA TYR A 293 12.83 10.32 3.46
C TYR A 293 11.42 10.72 3.00
N LEU A 294 10.85 11.79 3.56
CA LEU A 294 9.47 12.22 3.28
C LEU A 294 9.35 13.08 2.01
N ILE A 295 10.28 14.03 1.83
CA ILE A 295 10.27 15.04 0.78
C ILE A 295 11.12 14.63 -0.42
N GLY A 296 12.10 13.75 -0.23
CA GLY A 296 13.03 13.29 -1.26
C GLY A 296 14.20 14.25 -1.53
N TYR A 297 14.34 15.32 -0.75
CA TYR A 297 15.38 16.34 -0.90
C TYR A 297 15.99 16.69 0.45
N THR A 298 17.25 17.15 0.44
CA THR A 298 17.84 17.83 1.61
C THR A 298 17.07 19.11 1.90
N LYS A 299 17.11 19.59 3.15
CA LYS A 299 16.46 20.85 3.51
C LYS A 299 17.00 22.01 2.68
N GLU A 300 18.31 22.03 2.47
CA GLU A 300 18.99 23.03 1.63
C GLU A 300 18.41 23.06 0.21
N LYS A 301 18.35 21.90 -0.46
CA LYS A 301 17.83 21.79 -1.83
C LYS A 301 16.35 22.11 -1.92
N PHE A 302 15.58 21.77 -0.88
CA PHE A 302 14.18 22.14 -0.78
C PHE A 302 13.99 23.66 -0.62
N ASN A 303 14.79 24.29 0.24
CA ASN A 303 14.79 25.75 0.42
C ASN A 303 15.21 26.47 -0.88
N THR A 304 16.22 25.98 -1.61
CA THR A 304 16.57 26.52 -2.94
C THR A 304 15.40 26.46 -3.90
N LEU A 305 14.69 25.32 -3.97
CA LEU A 305 13.50 25.18 -4.82
C LEU A 305 12.36 26.13 -4.42
N LEU A 306 12.20 26.42 -3.13
CA LEU A 306 11.21 27.41 -2.68
C LEU A 306 11.58 28.83 -3.10
N GLU A 307 12.87 29.18 -3.09
CA GLU A 307 13.34 30.49 -3.59
C GLU A 307 13.15 30.61 -5.11
N GLU A 308 13.38 29.53 -5.86
CA GLU A 308 13.23 29.50 -7.33
C GLU A 308 11.76 29.50 -7.78
N VAL A 309 10.81 29.18 -6.90
CA VAL A 309 9.37 29.15 -7.21
C VAL A 309 8.57 30.03 -6.24
N PRO A 310 8.57 31.37 -6.42
CA PRO A 310 7.96 32.33 -5.48
C PRO A 310 6.47 32.12 -5.24
N ARG A 311 5.76 31.56 -6.23
CA ARG A 311 4.32 31.24 -6.12
C ARG A 311 4.06 30.16 -5.07
N VAL A 312 4.94 29.17 -4.94
CA VAL A 312 4.79 28.07 -3.98
C VAL A 312 5.26 28.51 -2.59
N LYS A 313 6.30 29.35 -2.51
CA LYS A 313 6.84 29.90 -1.25
C LYS A 313 5.76 30.56 -0.38
N ARG A 314 4.81 31.29 -0.99
CA ARG A 314 3.69 31.92 -0.28
C ARG A 314 2.79 30.90 0.44
N TYR A 315 2.41 29.82 -0.24
CA TYR A 315 1.53 28.79 0.35
C TYR A 315 2.21 27.90 1.40
N VAL A 316 3.54 27.82 1.40
CA VAL A 316 4.30 26.95 2.30
C VAL A 316 4.65 27.66 3.62
N ARG A 317 4.96 28.97 3.58
CA ARG A 317 5.35 29.73 4.78
C ARG A 317 4.20 30.52 5.43
N GLU A 318 3.14 30.81 4.68
CA GLU A 318 1.94 31.51 5.17
C GLU A 318 0.69 30.74 4.70
N PRO A 319 0.29 29.66 5.41
CA PRO A 319 -0.92 28.91 5.08
C PRO A 319 -2.20 29.68 5.39
#